data_AF-A0A8J3HZC5-F1
#
_entry.id   AF-A0A8J3HZC5-F1
#
_cell.length_a   1.000
_cell.length_b   1.000
_cell.length_c   1.000
_cell.angle_alpha   90.00
_cell.angle_beta   90.00
_cell.angle_gamma   90.00
#
_symmetry.space_group_name_H-M   'P 1'
#
loop_
_entity.id
_entity.type
_entity.pdbx_description
1 polymer ?
#
loop_
_entity_poly.entity_id
_entity_poly.type
_entity_poly.pdbx_seq_one_letter_code
_entity_poly.pdbx_strand_id
1 'polypeptide(L)' 'MITEPKVEQRSEQPYVAIRTQVTPRGLGKGLVARLFSEVHTWLEQQGIEPTDAPFIRYLVIDMSTKFDL' A
#
# COMPACT_ATOMS: atom_id res chain seq x y z
N MET A 1 -7.01 -4.42 19.94
CA MET A 1 -6.17 -4.18 21.13
C MET A 1 -4.82 -3.67 20.66
N ILE A 2 -4.29 -2.63 21.30
CA ILE A 2 -2.91 -2.18 21.06
C ILE A 2 -1.99 -3.13 21.83
N THR A 3 -0.95 -3.64 21.17
CA THR A 3 0.06 -4.54 21.75
C THR A 3 1.40 -3.80 21.87
N GLU A 4 2.34 -4.38 22.60
CA GLU A 4 3.70 -3.83 22.67
C GLU A 4 4.43 -3.99 21.32
N PRO A 5 5.29 -3.03 20.94
CA PRO A 5 6.12 -3.16 19.75
C PRO A 5 7.01 -4.41 19.82
N LYS A 6 7.10 -5.14 18.71
CA LYS A 6 7.94 -6.33 18.59
C LYS A 6 8.62 -6.40 17.22
N VAL A 7 9.76 -7.07 17.18
CA VAL A 7 10.42 -7.40 15.91
C VAL A 7 9.68 -8.58 15.29
N GLU A 8 9.19 -8.41 14.07
CA GLU A 8 8.57 -9.47 13.28
C GLU A 8 9.45 -9.81 12.09
N GLN A 9 9.79 -11.08 11.92
CA GLN A 9 10.44 -11.58 10.73
C GLN A 9 9.37 -11.99 9.72
N ARG A 10 9.44 -11.46 8.50
CA ARG A 10 8.55 -11.80 7.40
C ARG A 10 9.37 -12.30 6.23
N SER A 11 9.02 -13.48 5.71
CA SER A 11 9.61 -14.00 4.47
C SER A 11 9.24 -13.09 3.30
N GLU A 12 10.10 -13.03 2.29
CA GLU A 12 9.81 -12.31 1.06
C GLU A 12 8.57 -12.90 0.38
N GLN A 13 7.66 -12.02 -0.06
CA GLN A 13 6.47 -12.38 -0.83
C GLN A 13 6.41 -11.52 -2.09
N PRO A 14 6.15 -12.11 -3.27
CA PRO A 14 5.84 -11.34 -4.47
C PRO A 14 4.61 -10.47 -4.24
N TYR A 15 4.65 -9.25 -4.76
CA TYR A 15 3.51 -8.35 -4.70
C TYR A 15 3.41 -7.51 -5.97
N VAL A 16 2.21 -7.02 -6.25
CA VAL A 16 1.95 -6.01 -7.28
C VAL A 16 1.48 -4.73 -6.60
N ALA A 17 1.89 -3.58 -7.13
CA ALA A 17 1.54 -2.29 -6.56
C ALA A 17 1.55 -1.21 -7.65
N ILE A 18 0.81 -0.13 -7.38
CA ILE A 18 0.90 1.12 -8.13
C ILE A 18 1.79 2.06 -7.32
N ARG A 19 2.97 2.38 -7.85
CA ARG A 19 3.86 3.37 -7.25
C ARG A 19 3.47 4.77 -7.67
N THR A 20 3.34 5.68 -6.72
CA THR A 20 2.98 7.08 -6.96
C THR A 20 3.61 8.03 -5.95
N GLN A 21 3.61 9.32 -6.28
CA GLN A 21 4.09 10.39 -5.40
C GLN A 21 2.94 11.33 -5.04
N VAL A 22 2.79 11.61 -3.75
CA VAL A 22 1.64 12.37 -3.23
C VAL A 22 2.11 13.34 -2.17
N THR A 23 1.38 14.45 -2.02
CA THR A 23 1.56 15.28 -0.83
C THR A 23 0.88 14.61 0.37
N PRO A 24 1.32 14.89 1.61
CA PRO A 24 0.66 14.36 2.81
C PRO A 24 -0.85 14.64 2.85
N ARG A 25 -1.28 15.84 2.40
CA ARG A 25 -2.70 16.21 2.29
C ARG A 25 -3.44 15.44 1.19
N GLY A 26 -2.74 15.05 0.12
CA GLY A 26 -3.31 14.27 -0.98
C GLY A 26 -3.65 12.84 -0.59
N LEU A 27 -2.88 12.24 0.32
CA LEU A 27 -3.08 10.86 0.77
C LEU A 27 -4.47 10.64 1.40
N GLY A 28 -4.96 11.60 2.18
CA GLY A 28 -6.26 11.50 2.89
C GLY A 28 -7.51 11.66 2.03
N LYS A 29 -7.40 12.02 0.74
CA LYS A 29 -8.56 12.31 -0.14
C LYS A 29 -9.12 11.06 -0.84
N GLY A 30 -9.16 9.92 -0.17
CA GLY A 30 -9.64 8.66 -0.77
C GLY A 30 -8.72 8.04 -1.82
N LEU A 31 -7.50 8.57 -1.98
CA LEU A 31 -6.53 8.08 -2.95
C LEU A 31 -6.21 6.59 -2.72
N VAL A 32 -5.97 6.19 -1.48
CA VAL A 32 -5.63 4.80 -1.12
C VAL A 32 -6.72 3.83 -1.55
N ALA A 33 -7.99 4.15 -1.27
CA ALA A 33 -9.11 3.30 -1.66
C ALA A 33 -9.17 3.12 -3.19
N ARG A 34 -8.97 4.20 -3.94
CA ARG A 34 -8.90 4.15 -5.42
C ARG A 34 -7.76 3.26 -5.91
N LEU A 35 -6.56 3.40 -5.36
CA LEU A 35 -5.39 2.61 -5.77
C LEU A 35 -5.57 1.12 -5.44
N PHE A 36 -6.16 0.79 -4.29
CA PHE A 36 -6.49 -0.60 -3.97
C PHE A 36 -7.53 -1.20 -4.91
N SER A 37 -8.59 -0.45 -5.23
CA SER A 37 -9.57 -0.88 -6.23
C SER A 37 -8.92 -1.15 -7.59
N GLU A 38 -8.00 -0.29 -8.03
CA GLU A 38 -7.31 -0.44 -9.31
C GLU A 38 -6.42 -1.69 -9.36
N VAL A 39 -5.65 -1.97 -8.29
CA VAL A 39 -4.86 -3.20 -8.18
C VAL A 39 -5.77 -4.44 -8.15
N HIS A 40 -6.87 -4.41 -7.40
CA HIS A 40 -7.82 -5.51 -7.33
C HIS A 40 -8.47 -5.79 -8.69
N THR A 41 -8.97 -4.76 -9.38
CA THR A 41 -9.54 -4.91 -10.72
C THR A 41 -8.52 -5.48 -11.70
N TRP A 42 -7.24 -5.08 -11.62
CA TRP A 42 -6.20 -5.66 -12.46
C TRP A 42 -5.96 -7.15 -12.14
N LEU A 43 -5.90 -7.52 -10.85
CA LEU A 43 -5.74 -8.92 -10.42
C LEU A 43 -6.90 -9.81 -10.89
N GLU A 44 -8.13 -9.33 -10.75
CA GLU A 44 -9.34 -10.01 -11.24
C GLU A 44 -9.26 -10.26 -12.75
N GLN A 45 -8.81 -9.27 -13.53
CA GLN A 45 -8.60 -9.41 -14.98
C GLN A 45 -7.50 -10.42 -15.33
N GLN A 46 -6.52 -10.61 -14.46
CA GLN A 46 -5.50 -11.65 -14.62
C GLN A 46 -5.95 -13.03 -14.11
N GLY A 47 -7.12 -13.13 -13.45
CA GLY A 47 -7.56 -14.35 -12.79
C GLY A 47 -6.68 -14.75 -11.60
N ILE A 48 -6.08 -13.77 -10.92
CA ILE A 48 -5.18 -13.98 -9.78
C ILE A 48 -5.89 -13.57 -8.50
N GLU A 49 -5.98 -14.51 -7.54
CA GLU A 49 -6.50 -14.22 -6.20
C GLU A 49 -5.37 -13.71 -5.27
N PRO A 50 -5.58 -12.61 -4.52
CA PRO A 50 -4.63 -12.17 -3.50
C PRO A 50 -4.47 -13.22 -2.39
N THR A 51 -3.23 -13.47 -1.97
CA THR A 51 -2.93 -14.42 -0.90
C THR A 51 -3.13 -13.86 0.50
N ASP A 52 -3.18 -12.53 0.64
CA ASP A 52 -3.16 -11.83 1.92
C ASP A 52 -3.88 -10.47 1.83
N ALA A 53 -4.06 -9.82 2.98
CA ALA A 53 -4.64 -8.47 3.04
C ALA A 53 -3.76 -7.42 2.32
N PRO A 54 -4.37 -6.40 1.67
CA PRO A 54 -3.61 -5.34 1.02
C PRO A 54 -2.83 -4.50 2.04
N PHE A 55 -1.71 -3.95 1.61
CA PHE A 55 -0.85 -3.09 2.43
C PHE A 55 -0.39 -1.86 1.64
N ILE A 56 0.10 -0.85 2.36
CA ILE A 56 0.76 0.33 1.78
C ILE A 56 2.23 0.25 2.12
N ARG A 57 3.11 0.41 1.12
CA ARG A 57 4.56 0.48 1.34
C ARG A 57 5.05 1.89 1.10
N TYR A 58 5.21 2.67 2.16
CA TYR A 58 5.87 3.98 2.07
C TYR A 58 7.38 3.79 1.85
N LEU A 59 7.87 4.24 0.70
CA LEU A 59 9.30 4.26 0.36
C LEU A 59 9.95 5.57 0.79
N VAL A 60 9.21 6.68 0.72
CA VAL A 60 9.64 7.99 1.22
C VAL A 60 8.52 8.56 2.07
N ILE A 61 8.88 9.00 3.28
CA ILE A 61 7.98 9.73 4.18
C ILE A 61 8.64 11.08 4.50
N ASP A 62 8.34 12.10 3.68
CA ASP A 62 8.62 13.50 4.01
C ASP A 62 7.31 14.22 4.30
N MET A 63 7.04 14.43 5.58
CA MET A 63 5.83 15.09 6.07
C MET A 63 5.68 16.54 5.61
N SER A 64 6.76 17.17 5.13
CA SER A 64 6.76 18.56 4.69
C SER A 64 6.50 18.71 3.18
N THR A 65 6.91 17.72 2.38
CA THR A 65 6.85 17.83 0.91
C THR A 65 6.04 16.72 0.25
N LYS A 66 6.48 15.46 0.40
CA LYS A 66 5.96 14.34 -0.39
C LYS A 66 6.13 12.99 0.28
N PHE A 67 5.22 12.10 -0.06
CA PHE A 67 5.34 10.66 0.13
C PHE A 67 5.53 9.97 -1.21
N ASP A 68 6.27 8.87 -1.20
CA ASP A 68 6.40 7.91 -2.30
C ASP A 68 5.88 6.57 -1.76
N LEU A 69 4.86 6.03 -2.40
CA LEU A 69 4.14 4.82 -1.97
C LEU A 69 3.71 3.97 -3.17
#